data_AF-G9QGM0-F1
#
_entry.id   AF-G9QGM0-F1
#
_cell.length_a   1.000
_cell.length_b   1.000
_cell.length_c   1.000
_cell.angle_alpha   90.00
_cell.angle_beta   90.00
_cell.angle_gamma   90.00
#
_symmetry.space_group_name_H-M   'P 1'
#
loop_
_entity.id
_entity.type
_entity.pdbx_description
1 polymer ?
#
loop_
_entity_poly.entity_id
_entity_poly.type
_entity_poly.pdbx_seq_one_letter_code
_entity_poly.pdbx_strand_id
1 'polypeptide(L)'
;MSLTTQFYTMLAMIAMGSFFGASFDTYNRFLKRSKRNRWIVFFHDVLFWAVEGLLIFYILFLVNYGEIRFYIFLALLCGFAAYQALLKRGFLVILESVITFVATVYKFMLKTLYNFIYIPVKYIFLFTQTAIIIMGKSILMLTLAIWKVLFWLLKGVALPFHWILKGFWKLLPESFKIFVDKFLARLKGTFGKIKNTITKLLDGVRKKK
;
A
#
# COMPACT_ATOMS: atom_id res chain seq x y z
N MET A 1 -14.26 -62.49 -22.94
CA MET A 1 -13.13 -61.54 -23.09
C MET A 1 -12.12 -62.12 -24.07
N SER A 2 -11.79 -61.40 -25.15
CA SER A 2 -10.71 -61.79 -26.08
C SER A 2 -9.34 -61.42 -25.50
N LEU A 3 -8.27 -62.08 -25.97
CA LEU A 3 -6.90 -61.77 -25.53
C LEU A 3 -6.55 -60.28 -25.73
N THR A 4 -7.02 -59.69 -26.83
CA THR A 4 -6.83 -58.28 -27.16
C THR A 4 -7.45 -57.35 -26.11
N THR A 5 -8.66 -57.66 -25.62
CA THR A 5 -9.29 -56.87 -24.55
C THR A 5 -8.50 -56.96 -23.25
N GLN A 6 -7.89 -58.11 -22.94
CA GLN A 6 -7.05 -58.26 -21.75
C GLN A 6 -5.77 -57.43 -21.83
N PHE A 7 -5.05 -57.47 -22.97
CA PHE A 7 -3.88 -56.64 -23.18
C PHE A 7 -4.18 -55.15 -23.14
N TYR A 8 -5.28 -54.73 -23.77
CA TYR A 8 -5.72 -53.34 -23.74
C TYR A 8 -6.07 -52.89 -22.32
N THR A 9 -6.74 -53.75 -21.54
CA THR A 9 -7.02 -53.51 -20.12
C THR A 9 -5.73 -53.36 -19.32
N MET A 10 -4.74 -54.24 -19.52
CA MET A 10 -3.46 -54.17 -18.81
C MET A 10 -2.72 -52.86 -19.11
N LEU A 11 -2.63 -52.47 -20.39
CA LEU A 11 -1.99 -51.20 -20.77
C LEU A 11 -2.73 -49.99 -20.19
N ALA A 12 -4.06 -49.98 -20.24
CA ALA A 12 -4.86 -48.93 -19.63
C ALA A 12 -4.62 -48.83 -18.12
N MET A 13 -4.51 -49.96 -17.42
CA MET A 13 -4.24 -50.01 -15.98
C MET A 13 -2.81 -49.58 -15.62
N ILE A 14 -1.82 -49.90 -16.45
CA ILE A 14 -0.45 -49.38 -16.32
C ILE A 14 -0.42 -47.86 -16.52
N ALA A 15 -1.12 -47.36 -17.54
CA ALA A 15 -1.24 -45.92 -17.78
C ALA A 15 -1.92 -45.22 -16.60
N MET A 16 -2.99 -45.83 -16.06
CA MET A 16 -3.68 -45.34 -14.88
C MET A 16 -2.80 -45.36 -13.63
N GLY A 17 -2.01 -46.41 -13.39
CA GLY A 17 -1.05 -46.43 -12.28
C GLY A 17 0.05 -45.37 -12.42
N SER A 18 0.47 -45.09 -13.65
CA SER A 18 1.43 -44.01 -13.93
C SER A 18 0.81 -42.62 -13.69
N PHE A 19 -0.43 -42.42 -14.14
CA PHE A 19 -1.21 -41.21 -13.91
C PHE A 19 -1.43 -40.98 -12.42
N PHE A 20 -1.80 -42.04 -11.68
CA PHE A 20 -1.94 -42.00 -10.23
C PHE A 20 -0.67 -41.49 -9.55
N GLY A 21 0.50 -41.99 -9.96
CA GLY A 21 1.79 -41.53 -9.46
C GLY A 21 2.03 -40.04 -9.69
N ALA A 22 1.74 -39.55 -10.90
CA ALA A 22 1.86 -38.13 -11.25
C ALA A 22 0.87 -37.24 -10.46
N SER A 23 -0.38 -37.67 -10.37
CA SER A 23 -1.43 -36.99 -9.61
C SER A 23 -1.10 -36.93 -8.12
N PHE A 24 -0.58 -38.03 -7.55
CA PHE A 24 -0.18 -38.11 -6.15
C PHE A 24 1.00 -37.19 -5.81
N ASP A 25 2.02 -37.12 -6.66
CA ASP A 25 3.16 -36.21 -6.46
C ASP A 25 2.71 -34.74 -6.56
N THR A 26 1.84 -34.42 -7.54
CA THR A 26 1.24 -33.10 -7.71
C THR A 26 0.44 -32.70 -6.46
N TYR A 27 -0.43 -33.59 -6.02
CA TYR A 27 -1.25 -33.41 -4.83
C TYR A 27 -0.39 -33.13 -3.58
N ASN A 28 0.65 -33.95 -3.33
CA ASN A 28 1.56 -33.74 -2.21
C ASN A 28 2.29 -32.38 -2.28
N ARG A 29 2.67 -31.95 -3.49
CA ARG A 29 3.36 -30.66 -3.68
C ARG A 29 2.47 -29.46 -3.33
N PHE A 30 1.19 -29.51 -3.70
CA PHE A 30 0.22 -28.45 -3.39
C PHE A 30 -0.28 -28.49 -1.95
N LEU A 31 -0.39 -29.69 -1.36
CA LEU A 31 -0.95 -29.86 -0.01
C LEU A 31 -0.07 -29.28 1.09
N LYS A 32 1.25 -29.30 0.92
CA LYS A 32 2.27 -28.80 1.89
C LYS A 32 1.91 -29.18 3.33
N ARG A 33 1.80 -30.49 3.60
CA ARG A 33 1.24 -31.10 4.82
C ARG A 33 1.68 -30.44 6.14
N SER A 34 2.94 -30.02 6.26
CA SER A 34 3.47 -29.40 7.48
C SER A 34 2.84 -28.04 7.85
N LYS A 35 2.28 -27.30 6.89
CA LYS A 35 1.76 -25.94 7.13
C LYS A 35 0.23 -25.87 7.21
N ARG A 36 -0.48 -26.96 6.91
CA ARG A 36 -1.94 -26.97 6.77
C ARG A 36 -2.61 -27.62 7.98
N ASN A 37 -3.77 -27.12 8.37
CA ASN A 37 -4.58 -27.70 9.45
C ASN A 37 -4.93 -29.17 9.12
N ARG A 38 -4.85 -30.05 10.13
CA ARG A 38 -5.03 -31.51 10.02
C ARG A 38 -6.39 -31.88 9.42
N TRP A 39 -7.45 -31.15 9.77
CA TRP A 39 -8.80 -31.36 9.23
C TRP A 39 -8.87 -31.12 7.71
N ILE A 40 -8.22 -30.05 7.23
CA ILE A 40 -8.20 -29.72 5.79
C ILE A 40 -7.43 -30.80 5.02
N VAL A 41 -6.30 -31.26 5.57
CA VAL A 41 -5.52 -32.37 4.99
C VAL A 41 -6.37 -33.63 4.91
N PHE A 42 -7.10 -33.98 5.97
CA PHE A 42 -7.98 -35.15 6.01
C PHE A 42 -9.07 -35.11 4.93
N PHE A 43 -9.81 -34.00 4.81
CA PHE A 43 -10.85 -33.88 3.78
C PHE A 43 -10.29 -33.98 2.36
N HIS A 44 -9.14 -33.33 2.12
CA HIS A 44 -8.49 -33.43 0.81
C HIS A 44 -7.95 -34.84 0.54
N ASP A 45 -7.43 -35.55 1.54
CA ASP A 45 -6.96 -36.92 1.37
C ASP A 45 -8.13 -37.84 1.01
N VAL A 46 -9.25 -37.76 1.73
CA VAL A 46 -10.46 -38.52 1.42
C VAL A 46 -10.97 -38.22 0.02
N LEU A 47 -11.05 -36.94 -0.36
CA LEU A 47 -11.50 -36.53 -1.68
C LEU A 47 -10.56 -37.02 -2.78
N PHE A 48 -9.25 -36.93 -2.57
CA PHE A 48 -8.25 -37.41 -3.52
C PHE A 48 -8.39 -38.92 -3.76
N TRP A 49 -8.44 -39.72 -2.69
CA TRP A 49 -8.60 -41.17 -2.81
C TRP A 49 -9.95 -41.57 -3.44
N ALA A 50 -11.02 -40.84 -3.13
CA ALA A 50 -12.33 -41.07 -3.74
C ALA A 50 -12.32 -40.78 -5.25
N VAL A 51 -11.78 -39.63 -5.65
CA VAL A 51 -11.68 -39.24 -7.07
C VAL A 51 -10.82 -40.24 -7.83
N GLU A 52 -9.64 -40.59 -7.29
CA GLU A 52 -8.73 -41.50 -7.98
C GLU A 52 -9.31 -42.92 -8.08
N GLY A 53 -9.90 -43.42 -7.01
CA GLY A 53 -10.57 -44.73 -7.01
C GLY A 53 -11.71 -44.79 -8.02
N LEU A 54 -12.54 -43.74 -8.07
CA LEU A 54 -13.60 -43.62 -9.07
C LEU A 54 -13.06 -43.53 -10.49
N LEU A 55 -11.96 -42.81 -10.70
CA LEU A 55 -11.38 -42.61 -12.03
C LEU A 55 -10.75 -43.92 -12.55
N ILE A 56 -10.01 -44.65 -11.69
CA ILE A 56 -9.49 -45.99 -12.02
C ILE A 56 -10.65 -46.95 -12.32
N PHE A 57 -11.69 -46.97 -11.47
CA PHE A 57 -12.85 -47.82 -11.68
C PHE A 57 -13.60 -47.46 -12.98
N TYR A 58 -13.74 -46.17 -13.29
CA TYR A 58 -14.38 -45.71 -14.52
C TYR A 58 -13.63 -46.16 -15.76
N ILE A 59 -12.30 -46.03 -15.79
CA ILE A 59 -11.48 -46.52 -16.90
C ILE A 59 -11.60 -48.04 -17.00
N LEU A 60 -11.57 -48.75 -15.86
CA LEU A 60 -11.74 -50.19 -15.83
C LEU A 60 -13.13 -50.61 -16.34
N PHE A 61 -14.17 -49.85 -16.02
CA PHE A 61 -15.53 -50.05 -16.52
C PHE A 61 -15.61 -49.86 -18.03
N LEU A 62 -14.98 -48.80 -18.56
CA LEU A 62 -14.97 -48.54 -20.00
C LEU A 62 -14.24 -49.64 -20.79
N VAL A 63 -13.15 -50.16 -20.24
CA VAL A 63 -12.25 -51.06 -20.96
C VAL A 63 -12.59 -52.54 -20.75
N ASN A 64 -13.11 -52.88 -19.58
CA ASN A 64 -13.31 -54.28 -19.17
C ASN A 64 -14.70 -54.52 -18.54
N TYR A 65 -15.66 -53.60 -18.71
CA TYR A 65 -16.99 -53.66 -18.06
C TYR A 65 -16.91 -53.78 -16.53
N GLY A 66 -15.78 -53.42 -15.93
CA GLY A 66 -15.60 -53.42 -14.48
C GLY A 66 -15.31 -54.80 -13.89
N GLU A 67 -14.92 -55.80 -14.69
CA GLU A 67 -14.47 -57.08 -14.11
C GLU A 67 -13.16 -56.88 -13.34
N ILE A 68 -13.23 -57.01 -12.02
CA ILE A 68 -12.07 -56.90 -11.15
C ILE A 68 -11.36 -58.25 -11.12
N ARG A 69 -10.13 -58.29 -11.62
CA ARG A 69 -9.27 -59.48 -11.65
C ARG A 69 -7.90 -59.16 -11.07
N PHE A 70 -7.22 -60.15 -10.51
CA PHE A 70 -5.97 -59.92 -9.77
C PHE A 70 -4.86 -59.24 -10.60
N TYR A 71 -4.73 -59.58 -11.89
CA TYR A 71 -3.70 -59.00 -12.75
C TYR A 71 -3.88 -57.49 -13.01
N ILE A 72 -5.10 -56.95 -12.84
CA ILE A 72 -5.35 -55.50 -12.98
C ILE A 72 -4.64 -54.73 -11.88
N PHE A 73 -4.68 -55.22 -10.64
CA PHE A 73 -3.94 -54.62 -9.53
C PHE A 73 -2.44 -54.68 -9.77
N LEU A 74 -1.93 -55.80 -10.31
CA LEU A 74 -0.51 -55.93 -10.65
C LEU A 74 -0.10 -54.95 -11.76
N ALA A 75 -0.92 -54.79 -12.80
CA ALA A 75 -0.71 -53.82 -13.86
C ALA A 75 -0.69 -52.38 -13.32
N LEU A 76 -1.59 -52.04 -12.41
CA LEU A 76 -1.64 -50.73 -11.78
C LEU A 76 -0.41 -50.45 -10.90
N LEU A 77 -0.02 -51.42 -10.07
CA LEU A 77 1.21 -51.33 -9.27
C LEU A 77 2.46 -51.22 -10.14
N CYS A 78 2.52 -51.97 -11.24
CA CYS A 78 3.60 -51.91 -12.21
C CYS A 78 3.68 -50.52 -12.87
N GLY A 79 2.54 -49.96 -13.29
CA GLY A 79 2.47 -48.60 -13.82
C GLY A 79 2.94 -47.54 -12.83
N PHE A 80 2.50 -47.64 -11.57
CA PHE A 80 2.95 -46.73 -10.52
C PHE A 80 4.46 -46.86 -10.26
N ALA A 81 4.99 -48.08 -10.21
CA ALA A 81 6.42 -48.33 -10.04
C ALA A 81 7.24 -47.79 -11.24
N ALA A 82 6.75 -47.99 -12.46
CA ALA A 82 7.37 -47.45 -13.67
C ALA A 82 7.40 -45.92 -13.64
N TYR A 83 6.31 -45.27 -13.21
CA TYR A 83 6.30 -43.82 -13.01
C TYR A 83 7.35 -43.39 -11.96
N GLN A 84 7.38 -44.04 -10.79
CA GLN A 84 8.31 -43.67 -9.72
C GLN A 84 9.78 -43.81 -10.14
N ALA A 85 10.12 -44.86 -10.89
CA ALA A 85 11.48 -45.14 -11.30
C ALA A 85 11.94 -44.32 -12.51
N LEU A 86 11.10 -44.14 -13.54
CA LEU A 86 11.51 -43.52 -14.81
C LEU A 86 11.02 -42.07 -14.95
N LEU A 87 9.75 -41.81 -14.65
CA LEU A 87 9.09 -40.56 -15.05
C LEU A 87 9.11 -39.47 -13.97
N LYS A 88 9.22 -39.86 -12.69
CA LYS A 88 9.13 -38.94 -11.55
C LYS A 88 10.02 -37.72 -11.67
N ARG A 89 11.30 -37.90 -12.01
CA ARG A 89 12.26 -36.79 -12.11
C ARG A 89 11.84 -35.79 -13.19
N GLY A 90 11.53 -36.29 -14.40
CA GLY A 90 11.09 -35.44 -15.51
C GLY A 90 9.79 -34.72 -15.19
N PHE A 91 8.81 -35.43 -14.62
CA PHE A 91 7.53 -34.86 -14.23
C PHE A 91 7.70 -33.74 -13.19
N LEU A 92 8.50 -33.94 -12.14
CA LEU A 92 8.72 -32.91 -11.12
C LEU A 92 9.45 -31.67 -11.66
N VAL A 93 10.39 -31.84 -12.59
CA VAL A 93 11.05 -30.70 -13.26
C VAL A 93 10.04 -29.90 -14.07
N ILE A 94 9.23 -30.58 -14.89
CA ILE A 94 8.18 -29.93 -15.68
C ILE A 94 7.18 -29.22 -14.77
N LEU A 95 6.75 -29.89 -13.69
CA LEU A 95 5.82 -29.32 -12.72
C LEU A 95 6.39 -28.05 -12.08
N GLU A 96 7.66 -28.06 -11.67
CA GLU A 96 8.32 -26.87 -11.12
C GLU A 96 8.45 -25.75 -12.16
N SER A 97 8.85 -26.08 -13.39
CA SER A 97 8.94 -25.13 -14.48
C SER A 97 7.60 -24.46 -14.77
N VAL A 98 6.51 -25.23 -14.78
CA VAL A 98 5.15 -24.69 -14.97
C VAL A 98 4.77 -23.78 -13.80
N ILE A 99 4.99 -24.21 -12.55
CA ILE A 99 4.66 -23.41 -11.36
C ILE A 99 5.44 -22.09 -11.35
N THR A 100 6.75 -22.15 -11.61
CA THR A 100 7.62 -20.97 -11.63
C THR A 100 7.30 -20.04 -12.80
N PHE A 101 6.98 -20.59 -13.98
CA PHE A 101 6.52 -19.81 -15.12
C PHE A 101 5.23 -19.06 -14.81
N VAL A 102 4.20 -19.75 -14.31
CA VAL A 102 2.92 -19.14 -13.93
C VAL A 102 3.13 -18.07 -12.85
N ALA A 103 3.93 -18.34 -11.83
CA ALA A 103 4.24 -17.38 -10.79
C ALA A 103 4.98 -16.15 -11.32
N THR A 104 5.88 -16.33 -12.29
CA THR A 104 6.62 -15.25 -12.93
C THR A 104 5.70 -14.38 -13.78
N VAL A 105 4.81 -15.00 -14.58
CA VAL A 105 3.81 -14.29 -15.37
C VAL A 105 2.87 -13.50 -14.45
N TYR A 106 2.39 -14.09 -13.36
CA TYR A 106 1.54 -13.40 -12.40
C TYR A 106 2.24 -12.19 -11.75
N LYS A 107 3.48 -12.37 -11.29
CA LYS A 107 4.29 -11.27 -10.73
C LYS A 107 4.57 -10.19 -11.78
N PHE A 108 4.83 -10.58 -13.02
CA PHE A 108 5.02 -9.66 -14.12
C PHE A 108 3.77 -8.83 -14.37
N MET A 109 2.58 -9.46 -14.42
CA MET A 109 1.30 -8.76 -14.58
C MET A 109 1.05 -7.75 -13.45
N LEU A 110 1.25 -8.16 -12.19
CA LEU A 110 1.11 -7.24 -11.05
C LEU A 110 2.12 -6.09 -11.09
N LYS A 111 3.39 -6.38 -11.43
CA LYS A 111 4.43 -5.36 -11.53
C LYS A 111 4.14 -4.37 -12.64
N THR A 112 3.67 -4.85 -13.79
CA THR A 112 3.26 -4.01 -14.92
C THR A 112 2.08 -3.12 -14.52
N LEU A 113 1.06 -3.68 -13.86
CA LEU A 113 -0.09 -2.91 -13.38
C LEU A 113 0.33 -1.84 -12.36
N TYR A 114 1.18 -2.20 -11.39
CA TYR A 114 1.72 -1.25 -10.41
C TYR A 114 2.53 -0.14 -11.08
N ASN A 115 3.43 -0.50 -12.01
CA ASN A 115 4.26 0.46 -12.73
C ASN A 115 3.42 1.38 -13.63
N PHE A 116 2.35 0.86 -14.21
CA PHE A 116 1.50 1.60 -15.13
C PHE A 116 0.44 2.46 -14.43
N ILE A 117 0.00 2.10 -13.22
CA ILE A 117 -1.05 2.84 -12.51
C ILE A 117 -0.47 3.66 -11.36
N TYR A 118 0.24 3.03 -10.44
CA TYR A 118 0.68 3.70 -9.20
C TYR A 118 1.73 4.78 -9.46
N ILE A 119 2.69 4.49 -10.34
CA ILE A 119 3.78 5.41 -10.65
C ILE A 119 3.27 6.73 -11.29
N PRO A 120 2.48 6.71 -12.38
CA PRO A 120 2.00 7.96 -12.96
C PRO A 120 1.08 8.72 -12.00
N VAL A 121 0.22 8.05 -11.24
CA VAL A 121 -0.63 8.70 -10.24
C VAL A 121 0.21 9.40 -9.16
N LYS A 122 1.27 8.76 -8.68
CA LYS A 122 2.21 9.37 -7.72
C LYS A 122 2.87 10.62 -8.29
N TYR A 123 3.31 10.58 -9.55
CA TYR A 123 3.94 11.74 -10.19
C TYR A 123 2.94 12.88 -10.42
N ILE A 124 1.70 12.57 -10.81
CA ILE A 124 0.64 13.59 -10.95
C ILE A 124 0.39 14.26 -9.59
N PHE A 125 0.25 13.49 -8.52
CA PHE A 125 0.06 14.05 -7.18
C PHE A 125 1.25 14.94 -6.76
N LEU A 126 2.47 14.46 -6.95
CA LEU A 126 3.68 15.25 -6.64
C LEU A 126 3.71 16.56 -7.43
N PHE A 127 3.36 16.51 -8.71
CA PHE A 127 3.29 17.70 -9.58
C PHE A 127 2.24 18.70 -9.10
N THR A 128 1.06 18.23 -8.67
CA THR A 128 0.02 19.13 -8.12
C THR A 128 0.46 19.82 -6.84
N GLN A 129 1.14 19.08 -5.94
CA GLN A 129 1.65 19.65 -4.69
C GLN A 129 2.74 20.70 -4.93
N THR A 130 3.68 20.43 -5.84
CA THR A 130 4.74 21.40 -6.17
C THR A 130 4.17 22.66 -6.83
N ALA A 131 3.18 22.52 -7.71
CA ALA A 131 2.50 23.66 -8.33
C ALA A 131 1.83 24.57 -7.28
N ILE A 132 1.11 23.99 -6.32
CA ILE A 132 0.44 24.74 -5.24
C ILE A 132 1.48 25.48 -4.37
N ILE A 133 2.57 24.83 -4.00
CA ILE A 133 3.63 25.46 -3.17
C ILE A 133 4.29 26.63 -3.92
N ILE A 134 4.56 26.48 -5.22
CA ILE A 134 5.15 27.54 -6.04
C ILE A 134 4.19 28.73 -6.14
N MET A 135 2.90 28.48 -6.39
CA MET A 135 1.88 29.53 -6.41
C MET A 135 1.71 30.22 -5.06
N GLY A 136 1.72 29.47 -3.96
CA GLY A 136 1.67 30.06 -2.62
C GLY A 136 2.87 30.95 -2.33
N LYS A 137 4.08 30.50 -2.70
CA LYS A 137 5.31 31.29 -2.56
C LYS A 137 5.27 32.56 -3.42
N SER A 138 4.76 32.51 -4.64
CA SER A 138 4.70 33.70 -5.51
C SER A 138 3.77 34.78 -4.93
N ILE A 139 2.60 34.40 -4.41
CA ILE A 139 1.67 35.32 -3.76
C ILE A 139 2.28 35.92 -2.49
N LEU A 140 2.94 35.10 -1.66
CA LEU A 140 3.62 35.59 -0.46
C LEU A 140 4.75 36.57 -0.79
N MET A 141 5.55 36.34 -1.83
CA MET A 141 6.56 37.31 -2.25
C MET A 141 5.95 38.63 -2.69
N LEU A 142 4.84 38.62 -3.43
CA LEU A 142 4.17 39.84 -3.86
C LEU A 142 3.61 40.63 -2.68
N THR A 143 2.94 39.96 -1.74
CA THR A 143 2.39 40.63 -0.55
C THR A 143 3.48 41.24 0.33
N LEU A 144 4.59 40.53 0.54
CA LEU A 144 5.75 41.07 1.27
C LEU A 144 6.42 42.22 0.52
N ALA A 145 6.49 42.17 -0.81
CA ALA A 145 7.01 43.27 -1.63
C ALA A 145 6.14 44.53 -1.46
N ILE A 146 4.81 44.39 -1.54
CA ILE A 146 3.86 45.50 -1.33
C ILE A 146 4.01 46.08 0.08
N TRP A 147 4.05 45.23 1.11
CA TRP A 147 4.27 45.70 2.48
C TRP A 147 5.60 46.44 2.61
N LYS A 148 6.69 45.89 2.03
CA LYS A 148 8.01 46.54 2.07
C LYS A 148 7.99 47.92 1.42
N VAL A 149 7.30 48.07 0.28
CA VAL A 149 7.10 49.37 -0.40
C VAL A 149 6.28 50.32 0.46
N LEU A 150 5.16 49.86 1.03
CA LEU A 150 4.30 50.65 1.91
C LEU A 150 5.06 51.16 3.13
N PHE A 151 5.88 50.29 3.75
CA PHE A 151 6.71 50.66 4.90
C PHE A 151 7.79 51.68 4.51
N TRP A 152 8.38 51.54 3.31
CA TRP A 152 9.32 52.51 2.77
C TRP A 152 8.66 53.89 2.56
N LEU A 153 7.46 53.92 1.97
CA LEU A 153 6.69 55.16 1.78
C LEU A 153 6.31 55.81 3.11
N LEU A 154 5.79 55.02 4.07
CA LEU A 154 5.45 55.51 5.40
C LEU A 154 6.67 56.12 6.10
N LYS A 155 7.81 55.44 6.04
CA LYS A 155 9.07 55.95 6.60
C LYS A 155 9.49 57.24 5.89
N GLY A 156 9.35 57.30 4.55
CA GLY A 156 9.63 58.47 3.73
C GLY A 156 8.81 59.71 4.09
N VAL A 157 7.57 59.54 4.54
CA VAL A 157 6.70 60.66 5.00
C VAL A 157 6.89 60.96 6.50
N ALA A 158 7.14 59.95 7.32
CA ALA A 158 7.36 60.15 8.76
C ALA A 158 8.64 60.94 9.06
N LEU A 159 9.69 60.77 8.25
CA LEU A 159 10.95 61.49 8.35
C LEU A 159 10.79 63.04 8.24
N PRO A 160 10.20 63.59 7.17
CA PRO A 160 9.97 65.02 7.05
C PRO A 160 8.96 65.53 8.07
N PHE A 161 7.94 64.74 8.42
CA PHE A 161 6.98 65.12 9.46
C PHE A 161 7.65 65.33 10.82
N HIS A 162 8.59 64.47 11.20
CA HIS A 162 9.35 64.63 12.45
C HIS A 162 10.21 65.90 12.45
N TRP A 163 10.79 66.26 11.31
CA TRP A 163 11.58 67.50 11.17
C TRP A 163 10.70 68.74 11.27
N ILE A 164 9.53 68.73 10.62
CA ILE A 164 8.55 69.81 10.71
C ILE A 164 8.06 69.97 12.15
N LEU A 165 7.72 68.87 12.84
CA LEU A 165 7.28 68.90 14.23
C LEU A 165 8.36 69.48 15.16
N LYS A 166 9.63 69.11 14.95
CA LYS A 166 10.77 69.66 15.72
C LYS A 166 11.02 71.14 15.41
N GLY A 167 10.82 71.56 14.17
CA GLY A 167 10.87 72.97 13.76
C GLY A 167 9.75 73.79 14.41
N PHE A 168 8.53 73.26 14.42
CA PHE A 168 7.38 73.86 15.08
C PHE A 168 7.59 73.96 16.60
N TRP A 169 8.21 72.95 17.22
CA TRP A 169 8.54 72.96 18.65
C TRP A 169 9.55 74.06 19.05
N LYS A 170 10.42 74.49 18.13
CA LYS A 170 11.32 75.63 18.35
C LYS A 170 10.63 76.99 18.20
N LEU A 171 9.57 77.07 17.41
CA LEU A 171 8.84 78.30 17.12
C LEU A 171 7.67 78.56 18.10
N LEU A 172 7.32 77.58 18.94
CA LEU A 172 6.25 77.72 19.94
C LEU A 172 6.70 78.57 21.15
N PRO A 173 5.87 79.52 21.62
CA PRO A 173 6.14 80.31 22.82
C PRO A 173 6.22 79.41 24.07
N GLU A 174 7.06 79.79 25.03
CA GLU A 174 7.32 79.04 26.28
C GLU A 174 6.03 78.64 27.03
N SER A 175 5.01 79.51 26.99
CA SER A 175 3.69 79.26 27.59
C SER A 175 2.95 78.07 26.98
N PHE A 176 3.11 77.85 25.67
CA PHE A 176 2.47 76.74 24.96
C PHE A 176 3.19 75.41 25.23
N LYS A 177 4.52 75.42 25.39
CA LYS A 177 5.29 74.24 25.80
C LYS A 177 4.85 73.73 27.17
N ILE A 178 4.69 74.65 28.13
CA ILE A 178 4.22 74.32 29.49
C ILE A 178 2.78 73.76 29.45
N PHE A 179 1.89 74.34 28.63
CA PHE A 179 0.53 73.81 28.46
C PHE A 179 0.54 72.39 27.88
N VAL A 180 1.34 72.14 26.83
CA VAL A 180 1.48 70.82 26.21
C VAL A 180 2.12 69.82 27.17
N ASP A 181 3.14 70.20 27.93
CA ASP A 181 3.76 69.32 28.94
C ASP A 181 2.80 68.98 30.08
N LYS A 182 1.99 69.95 30.53
CA LYS A 182 0.94 69.72 31.53
C LYS A 182 -0.16 68.81 30.98
N PHE A 183 -0.51 68.96 29.71
CA PHE A 183 -1.47 68.10 29.02
C PHE A 183 -0.92 66.68 28.82
N LEU A 184 0.33 66.53 28.40
CA LEU A 184 1.03 65.25 28.26
C LEU A 184 1.21 64.57 29.62
N ALA A 185 1.50 65.30 30.70
CA ALA A 185 1.56 64.76 32.05
C ALA A 185 0.19 64.22 32.51
N ARG A 186 -0.89 64.95 32.18
CA ARG A 186 -2.27 64.54 32.48
C ARG A 186 -2.70 63.32 31.67
N LEU A 187 -2.31 63.26 30.40
CA LEU A 187 -2.51 62.10 29.53
C LEU A 187 -1.68 60.90 30.00
N LYS A 188 -0.42 61.09 30.37
CA LYS A 188 0.45 60.03 30.90
C LYS A 188 -0.11 59.45 32.21
N GLY A 189 -0.69 60.30 33.07
CA GLY A 189 -1.39 59.88 34.28
C GLY A 189 -2.67 59.07 34.01
N THR A 190 -3.46 59.47 33.01
CA THR A 190 -4.68 58.74 32.61
C THR A 190 -4.34 57.42 31.90
N PHE A 191 -3.37 57.42 30.98
CA PHE A 191 -2.83 56.20 30.38
C PHE A 191 -2.20 55.26 31.41
N GLY A 192 -1.53 55.78 32.44
CA GLY A 192 -1.00 54.97 33.54
C GLY A 192 -2.11 54.27 34.34
N LYS A 193 -3.22 54.97 34.62
CA LYS A 193 -4.41 54.37 35.26
C LYS A 193 -5.07 53.31 34.39
N ILE A 194 -5.22 53.58 33.09
CA ILE A 194 -5.78 52.63 32.13
C ILE A 194 -4.88 51.38 32.04
N LYS A 195 -3.57 51.56 31.92
CA LYS A 195 -2.59 50.45 31.92
C LYS A 195 -2.68 49.62 33.19
N ASN A 196 -2.76 50.24 34.37
CA ASN A 196 -2.92 49.53 35.65
C ASN A 196 -4.24 48.79 35.78
N THR A 197 -5.31 49.29 35.15
CA THR A 197 -6.62 48.64 35.13
C THR A 197 -6.58 47.41 34.22
N ILE A 198 -5.94 47.54 33.05
CA ILE A 198 -5.74 46.44 32.11
C ILE A 198 -4.84 45.34 32.71
N THR A 199 -3.74 45.69 33.38
CA THR A 199 -2.88 44.69 34.05
C THR A 199 -3.59 43.99 35.20
N LYS A 200 -4.35 44.71 36.03
CA LYS A 200 -5.18 44.08 37.07
C LYS A 200 -6.24 43.14 36.51
N LEU A 201 -6.87 43.50 35.39
CA LEU A 201 -7.83 42.63 34.70
C LEU A 201 -7.14 41.39 34.12
N LEU A 202 -5.98 41.55 33.48
CA LEU A 202 -5.16 40.43 32.98
C LEU A 202 -4.72 39.48 34.09
N ASP A 203 -4.24 40.01 35.22
CA ASP A 203 -3.83 39.21 36.38
C ASP A 203 -5.03 38.52 37.07
N GLY A 204 -6.19 39.18 37.10
CA GLY A 204 -7.44 38.62 37.61
C GLY A 204 -7.96 37.47 36.75
N VAL A 205 -7.85 37.56 35.42
CA VAL A 205 -8.17 36.45 34.49
C VAL A 205 -7.17 35.30 34.63
N ARG A 206 -5.89 35.61 34.87
CA ARG A 206 -4.82 34.60 35.02
C ARG A 206 -4.89 33.82 36.34
N LYS A 207 -5.52 34.38 37.39
CA LYS A 207 -5.80 33.71 38.68
C LYS A 207 -7.11 32.89 38.70
N LYS A 208 -7.95 33.02 37.67
CA LYS A 208 -9.25 32.33 37.55
C LYS A 208 -9.20 31.09 36.64
N LYS A 209 -8.02 30.80 36.07
CA LYS A 209 -7.67 29.55 35.38
C LYS A 209 -6.76 28.74 36.30
#